data_AF-A0ABC8ZAQ7-F1
#
_entry.id   AF-A0ABC8ZAQ7-F1
#
_cell.length_a   1.000
_cell.length_b   1.000
_cell.length_c   1.000
_cell.angle_alpha   90.00
_cell.angle_beta   90.00
_cell.angle_gamma   90.00
#
_symmetry.space_group_name_H-M   'P 1'
#
loop_
_entity.id
_entity.type
_entity.pdbx_description
1 polymer ?
#
loop_
_entity_poly.entity_id
_entity_poly.type
_entity_poly.pdbx_seq_one_letter_code
_entity_poly.pdbx_strand_id
1 'polypeptide(L)'
;MHPTLLLLLLASSLLLHQAHASADCEPARCGNLTLRYPFWLGSINQTSSPCGHPDFEVWCIGDDGSSSVASLKGSTLHVHAINYTNNSFVASHIRVATGDDGVCHTDLNMSVTVALSPFTISRTNRALCFLYSCNGTEPRGPEYVNATSSCGAPIYAYLGGAYSWSKPPEIATGGCKYSYIPVLGREVAAAGMTAANYSRLLKDGFVLE
;
A
#
# COMPACT_ATOMS: atom_id res chain seq x y z
N MET A 1 32.82 -9.02 -29.99
CA MET A 1 31.38 -8.70 -29.90
C MET A 1 31.26 -7.54 -28.93
N HIS A 2 30.68 -6.41 -29.34
CA HIS A 2 30.75 -5.15 -28.57
C HIS A 2 29.60 -5.10 -27.54
N PRO A 3 29.85 -5.38 -26.24
CA PRO A 3 28.80 -5.46 -25.23
C PRO A 3 28.04 -4.14 -25.07
N THR A 4 28.67 -3.01 -25.35
CA THR A 4 28.06 -1.68 -25.36
C THR A 4 27.04 -1.50 -26.49
N LEU A 5 27.32 -2.03 -27.69
CA LEU A 5 26.37 -1.96 -28.81
C LEU A 5 25.13 -2.81 -28.53
N LEU A 6 25.31 -3.99 -27.92
CA LEU A 6 24.20 -4.85 -27.50
C LEU A 6 23.35 -4.18 -26.42
N LEU A 7 23.96 -3.55 -25.42
CA LEU A 7 23.26 -2.82 -24.35
C LEU A 7 22.45 -1.63 -24.91
N LEU A 8 23.01 -0.89 -25.88
CA LEU A 8 22.33 0.23 -26.54
C LEU A 8 21.12 -0.23 -27.37
N LEU A 9 21.25 -1.36 -28.09
CA LEU A 9 20.15 -1.96 -28.85
C LEU A 9 19.02 -2.42 -27.92
N LEU A 10 19.36 -3.07 -26.80
CA LEU A 10 18.39 -3.50 -25.78
C LEU A 10 17.67 -2.32 -25.12
N ALA A 11 18.40 -1.26 -24.77
CA ALA A 11 17.81 -0.04 -24.21
C ALA A 11 16.85 0.63 -25.20
N SER A 12 17.24 0.71 -26.48
CA SER A 12 16.42 1.30 -27.55
C SER A 12 15.15 0.49 -27.79
N SER A 13 15.23 -0.84 -27.81
CA SER A 13 14.06 -1.70 -27.99
C SER A 13 13.09 -1.62 -26.82
N LEU A 14 13.60 -1.45 -25.59
CA LEU A 14 12.80 -1.29 -24.38
C LEU A 14 12.03 0.04 -24.39
N LEU A 15 12.70 1.13 -24.76
CA LEU A 15 12.08 2.46 -24.90
C LEU A 15 10.99 2.47 -25.96
N LEU A 16 11.21 1.78 -27.09
CA LEU A 16 10.22 1.66 -28.17
C LEU A 16 8.98 0.87 -27.72
N HIS A 17 9.16 -0.20 -26.95
CA HIS A 17 8.06 -0.96 -26.36
C HIS A 17 7.26 -0.14 -25.35
N GLN A 18 7.92 0.62 -24.48
CA GLN A 18 7.24 1.50 -23.53
C GLN A 18 6.43 2.59 -24.24
N ALA A 19 6.99 3.18 -25.30
CA ALA A 19 6.27 4.17 -26.11
C ALA A 19 5.03 3.57 -26.79
N HIS A 20 5.14 2.37 -27.37
CA HIS A 20 4.00 1.67 -27.97
C HIS A 20 2.94 1.32 -26.94
N ALA A 21 3.31 0.70 -25.82
CA ALA A 21 2.37 0.34 -24.76
C ALA A 21 1.69 1.57 -24.13
N SER A 22 2.42 2.69 -24.02
CA SER A 22 1.84 3.96 -23.55
C SER A 22 0.85 4.57 -24.55
N ALA A 23 1.01 4.31 -25.84
CA ALA A 23 0.10 4.77 -26.89
C ALA A 23 -1.14 3.86 -26.99
N ASP A 24 -0.98 2.55 -26.73
CA ASP A 24 -2.10 1.61 -26.71
C ASP A 24 -2.96 1.74 -25.44
N CYS A 25 -2.36 2.17 -24.32
CA CYS A 25 -3.09 2.48 -23.08
C CYS A 25 -3.57 3.94 -23.06
N GLU A 26 -4.74 4.19 -23.62
CA GLU A 26 -5.42 5.48 -23.47
C GLU A 26 -5.67 5.81 -21.98
N PRO A 27 -5.42 7.06 -21.53
CA PRO A 27 -5.68 7.47 -20.16
C PRO A 27 -7.13 7.24 -19.74
N ALA A 28 -7.32 6.66 -18.57
CA ALA A 28 -8.65 6.32 -18.04
C ALA A 28 -8.89 6.94 -16.67
N ARG A 29 -10.15 7.09 -16.28
CA ARG A 29 -10.53 7.54 -14.93
C ARG A 29 -11.06 6.39 -14.10
N CYS A 30 -10.70 6.38 -12.82
CA CYS A 30 -11.35 5.57 -11.79
C CYS A 30 -11.50 6.40 -10.52
N GLY A 31 -12.72 6.82 -10.20
CA GLY A 31 -12.91 7.79 -9.13
C GLY A 31 -12.17 9.10 -9.42
N ASN A 32 -11.36 9.51 -8.46
CA ASN A 32 -10.48 10.67 -8.58
C ASN A 32 -9.14 10.36 -9.25
N LEU A 33 -8.83 9.09 -9.54
CA LEU A 33 -7.57 8.72 -10.18
C LEU A 33 -7.63 8.91 -11.69
N THR A 34 -6.51 9.38 -12.23
CA THR A 34 -6.22 9.33 -13.66
C THR A 34 -5.16 8.25 -13.88
N LEU A 35 -5.58 7.14 -14.49
CA LEU A 35 -4.75 6.00 -14.84
C LEU A 35 -4.05 6.30 -16.17
N ARG A 36 -2.73 6.10 -16.18
CA ARG A 36 -1.84 6.22 -17.34
C ARG A 36 -0.80 5.12 -17.21
N TYR A 37 -0.22 4.71 -18.33
CA TYR A 37 0.85 3.72 -18.33
C TYR A 37 1.91 4.04 -17.25
N PRO A 38 2.31 3.07 -16.41
CA PRO A 38 2.00 1.64 -16.52
C PRO A 38 0.65 1.21 -15.94
N PHE A 39 -0.06 2.05 -15.17
CA PHE A 39 -1.39 1.74 -14.64
C PHE A 39 -2.46 1.85 -15.72
N TRP A 40 -3.30 0.83 -15.83
CA TRP A 40 -4.34 0.79 -16.87
C TRP A 40 -5.64 0.24 -16.30
N LEU A 41 -6.76 0.70 -16.87
CA LEU A 41 -8.07 0.29 -16.43
C LEU A 41 -8.37 -1.12 -16.97
N GLY A 42 -8.46 -2.09 -16.07
CA GLY A 42 -9.00 -3.41 -16.38
C GLY A 42 -10.50 -3.32 -16.61
N SER A 43 -11.02 -4.07 -17.57
CA SER A 43 -12.46 -4.15 -17.81
C SER A 43 -12.97 -5.56 -17.56
N ILE A 44 -14.09 -5.66 -16.85
CA ILE A 44 -14.85 -6.91 -16.71
C ILE A 44 -15.63 -7.20 -18.02
N ASN A 45 -15.91 -6.17 -18.84
CA ASN A 45 -16.86 -6.22 -19.96
C ASN A 45 -16.32 -5.68 -21.31
N GLN A 46 -15.06 -5.25 -21.42
CA GLN A 46 -14.49 -4.80 -22.70
C GLN A 46 -13.78 -5.93 -23.44
N THR A 47 -13.95 -5.93 -24.75
CA THR A 47 -13.32 -6.80 -25.75
C THR A 47 -11.91 -6.33 -26.15
N SER A 48 -11.39 -5.27 -25.55
CA SER A 48 -10.05 -4.74 -25.81
C SER A 48 -8.98 -5.66 -25.20
N SER A 49 -7.90 -5.90 -25.95
CA SER A 49 -6.76 -6.66 -25.44
C SER A 49 -6.09 -5.89 -24.30
N PRO A 50 -5.50 -6.60 -23.30
CA PRO A 50 -4.69 -5.96 -22.26
C PRO A 50 -3.63 -5.05 -22.89
N CYS A 51 -3.55 -3.80 -22.43
CA CYS A 51 -2.61 -2.82 -22.99
C CYS A 51 -1.32 -2.66 -22.14
N GLY A 52 -1.31 -3.19 -20.91
CA GLY A 52 -0.21 -3.03 -19.96
C GLY A 52 0.12 -4.30 -19.16
N HIS A 53 1.09 -4.21 -18.26
CA HIS A 53 1.50 -5.34 -17.42
C HIS A 53 0.38 -5.72 -16.42
N PRO A 54 0.09 -7.02 -16.21
CA PRO A 54 -1.02 -7.46 -15.35
C PRO A 54 -0.98 -6.91 -13.92
N ASP A 55 0.22 -6.78 -13.33
CA ASP A 55 0.36 -6.26 -11.95
C ASP A 55 -0.02 -4.79 -11.80
N PHE A 56 -0.15 -4.04 -12.90
CA PHE A 56 -0.60 -2.65 -12.92
C PHE A 56 -2.05 -2.51 -13.38
N GLU A 57 -2.77 -3.62 -13.59
CA GLU A 57 -4.18 -3.60 -13.94
C GLU A 57 -5.01 -3.13 -12.73
N VAL A 58 -5.78 -2.06 -12.92
CA VAL A 58 -6.64 -1.47 -11.90
C VAL A 58 -8.09 -1.79 -12.22
N TRP A 59 -8.80 -2.36 -11.26
CA TRP A 59 -10.24 -2.55 -11.31
C TRP A 59 -10.95 -1.41 -10.60
N CYS A 60 -11.96 -0.85 -11.26
CA CYS A 60 -12.74 0.25 -10.73
C CYS A 60 -14.10 -0.27 -10.26
N ILE A 61 -14.35 -0.21 -8.95
CA ILE A 61 -15.55 -0.77 -8.32
C ILE A 61 -16.47 0.37 -7.89
N GLY A 62 -17.70 0.41 -8.40
CA GLY A 62 -18.73 1.38 -8.03
C GLY A 62 -19.60 1.82 -9.21
N ASP A 63 -20.80 2.34 -8.91
CA ASP A 63 -21.85 2.58 -9.92
C ASP A 63 -21.78 3.96 -10.60
N ASP A 64 -21.00 4.92 -10.07
CA ASP A 64 -20.80 6.23 -10.69
C ASP A 64 -19.41 6.85 -10.41
N GLY A 65 -18.94 7.64 -11.38
CA GLY A 65 -17.51 7.90 -11.59
C GLY A 65 -16.74 8.61 -10.48
N SER A 66 -17.36 9.27 -9.50
CA SER A 66 -16.64 9.91 -8.38
C SER A 66 -16.53 9.05 -7.13
N SER A 67 -17.42 8.06 -6.99
CA SER A 67 -17.50 7.19 -5.81
C SER A 67 -16.76 5.86 -6.01
N SER A 68 -16.22 5.64 -7.21
CA SER A 68 -15.54 4.39 -7.55
C SER A 68 -14.23 4.22 -6.81
N VAL A 69 -14.01 3.01 -6.30
CA VAL A 69 -12.78 2.60 -5.61
C VAL A 69 -11.87 1.88 -6.60
N ALA A 70 -10.62 2.33 -6.68
CA ALA A 70 -9.59 1.69 -7.48
C ALA A 70 -8.93 0.56 -6.68
N SER A 71 -8.86 -0.64 -7.25
CA SER A 71 -8.21 -1.79 -6.64
C SER A 71 -7.22 -2.41 -7.62
N LEU A 72 -6.02 -2.78 -7.15
CA LEU A 72 -5.10 -3.55 -7.97
C LEU A 72 -5.64 -4.96 -8.17
N LYS A 73 -5.72 -5.42 -9.43
CA LYS A 73 -6.29 -6.73 -9.76
C LYS A 73 -5.59 -7.85 -9.01
N GLY A 74 -6.40 -8.76 -8.47
CA GLY A 74 -5.89 -9.94 -7.75
C GLY A 74 -5.18 -9.61 -6.43
N SER A 75 -5.32 -8.38 -5.93
CA SER A 75 -4.70 -7.91 -4.70
C SER A 75 -5.73 -7.50 -3.65
N THR A 76 -5.25 -7.24 -2.43
CA THR A 76 -6.02 -6.62 -1.35
C THR A 76 -5.75 -5.12 -1.20
N LEU A 77 -5.24 -4.46 -2.24
CA LEU A 77 -4.82 -3.06 -2.19
C LEU A 77 -5.78 -2.13 -2.93
N HIS A 78 -6.35 -1.18 -2.20
CA HIS A 78 -7.05 -0.04 -2.76
C HIS A 78 -6.07 1.10 -3.05
N VAL A 79 -6.06 1.61 -4.27
CA VAL A 79 -5.18 2.69 -4.72
C VAL A 79 -5.83 4.03 -4.45
N HIS A 80 -5.11 4.93 -3.76
CA HIS A 80 -5.58 6.26 -3.39
C HIS A 80 -4.99 7.37 -4.24
N ALA A 81 -3.72 7.24 -4.61
CA ALA A 81 -3.00 8.25 -5.38
C ALA A 81 -1.86 7.61 -6.17
N ILE A 82 -1.56 8.14 -7.36
CA ILE A 82 -0.45 7.69 -8.19
C ILE A 82 0.44 8.90 -8.49
N ASN A 83 1.73 8.77 -8.20
CA ASN A 83 2.76 9.74 -8.52
C ASN A 83 3.65 9.20 -9.63
N TYR A 84 3.33 9.60 -10.86
CA TYR A 84 4.08 9.20 -12.06
C TYR A 84 5.48 9.82 -12.14
N THR A 85 5.77 10.90 -11.42
CA THR A 85 7.11 11.50 -11.40
C THR A 85 8.06 10.69 -10.55
N ASN A 86 7.56 10.14 -9.43
CA ASN A 86 8.35 9.35 -8.50
C ASN A 86 8.21 7.83 -8.72
N ASN A 87 7.43 7.40 -9.72
CA ASN A 87 7.06 6.00 -9.96
C ASN A 87 6.51 5.32 -8.71
N SER A 88 5.69 6.03 -7.93
CA SER A 88 5.17 5.54 -6.65
C SER A 88 3.67 5.72 -6.58
N PHE A 89 3.01 4.98 -5.70
CA PHE A 89 1.58 5.14 -5.44
C PHE A 89 1.26 4.92 -3.97
N VAL A 90 0.15 5.48 -3.52
CA VAL A 90 -0.38 5.29 -2.17
C VAL A 90 -1.51 4.29 -2.24
N ALA A 91 -1.48 3.30 -1.37
CA ALA A 91 -2.54 2.31 -1.23
C ALA A 91 -2.84 1.99 0.23
N SER A 92 -4.05 1.52 0.51
CA SER A 92 -4.37 0.89 1.78
C SER A 92 -5.00 -0.49 1.57
N HIS A 93 -4.95 -1.31 2.62
CA HIS A 93 -5.54 -2.64 2.57
C HIS A 93 -7.07 -2.54 2.53
N ILE A 94 -7.75 -3.39 1.75
CA ILE A 94 -9.21 -3.38 1.57
C ILE A 94 -9.98 -3.39 2.89
N ARG A 95 -9.62 -4.28 3.83
CA ARG A 95 -10.23 -4.37 5.18
C ARG A 95 -10.14 -3.09 6.01
N VAL A 96 -9.16 -2.25 5.72
CA VAL A 96 -8.98 -0.96 6.39
C VAL A 96 -9.81 0.12 5.69
N ALA A 97 -9.85 0.09 4.36
CA ALA A 97 -10.60 1.02 3.54
C ALA A 97 -12.12 0.88 3.72
N THR A 98 -12.64 -0.33 3.93
CA THR A 98 -14.08 -0.62 4.12
C THR A 98 -14.58 -0.29 5.53
N GLY A 99 -13.70 0.08 6.46
CA GLY A 99 -14.08 0.43 7.83
C GLY A 99 -14.30 -0.77 8.76
N ASP A 100 -13.84 -1.96 8.36
CA ASP A 100 -13.86 -3.15 9.22
C ASP A 100 -12.86 -3.02 10.40
N ASP A 101 -12.94 -3.99 11.29
CA ASP A 101 -12.08 -4.26 12.44
C ASP A 101 -10.61 -4.57 12.06
N GLY A 102 -10.06 -3.94 11.02
CA GLY A 102 -8.68 -4.09 10.55
C GLY A 102 -7.61 -3.76 11.61
N VAL A 103 -8.01 -3.06 12.68
CA VAL A 103 -7.20 -2.86 13.90
C VAL A 103 -7.07 -4.16 14.69
N CYS A 104 -8.14 -4.94 14.78
CA CYS A 104 -8.21 -6.22 15.50
C CYS A 104 -7.56 -7.36 14.71
N HIS A 105 -7.43 -7.19 13.40
CA HIS A 105 -6.87 -8.16 12.47
C HIS A 105 -5.42 -7.83 12.16
N THR A 106 -4.53 -8.50 12.89
CA THR A 106 -3.08 -8.36 12.79
C THR A 106 -2.48 -9.01 11.54
N ASP A 107 -3.31 -9.68 10.75
CA ASP A 107 -2.99 -10.46 9.56
C ASP A 107 -3.21 -9.66 8.25
N LEU A 108 -2.95 -8.34 8.25
CA LEU A 108 -2.90 -7.52 7.01
C LEU A 108 -1.71 -7.96 6.15
N ASN A 109 -1.73 -9.23 5.74
CA ASN A 109 -0.66 -9.96 5.14
C ASN A 109 -0.60 -9.61 3.66
N MET A 110 0.07 -8.51 3.38
CA MET A 110 0.31 -8.03 2.02
C MET A 110 1.51 -8.76 1.38
N SER A 111 2.09 -9.78 2.04
CA SER A 111 3.28 -10.48 1.55
C SER A 111 3.07 -11.09 0.18
N VAL A 112 1.92 -11.73 -0.06
CA VAL A 112 1.65 -12.40 -1.35
C VAL A 112 1.47 -11.37 -2.46
N THR A 113 0.73 -10.30 -2.20
CA THR A 113 0.55 -9.20 -3.16
C THR A 113 1.86 -8.52 -3.50
N VAL A 114 2.68 -8.19 -2.50
CA VAL A 114 3.95 -7.49 -2.71
C VAL A 114 5.01 -8.43 -3.29
N ALA A 115 5.13 -9.67 -2.78
CA ALA A 115 6.16 -10.61 -3.24
C ALA A 115 5.95 -11.12 -4.67
N LEU A 116 4.72 -11.09 -5.17
CA LEU A 116 4.39 -11.52 -6.53
C LEU A 116 4.23 -10.33 -7.50
N SER A 117 4.45 -9.10 -7.05
CA SER A 117 4.36 -7.89 -7.89
C SER A 117 5.74 -7.23 -8.03
N PRO A 118 5.92 -6.31 -9.00
CA PRO A 118 7.13 -5.51 -9.13
C PRO A 118 7.25 -4.41 -8.07
N PHE A 119 6.28 -4.31 -7.15
CA PHE A 119 6.21 -3.24 -6.16
C PHE A 119 6.99 -3.56 -4.90
N THR A 120 7.54 -2.52 -4.29
CA THR A 120 8.20 -2.57 -3.00
C THR A 120 7.58 -1.57 -2.04
N ILE A 121 7.54 -1.90 -0.75
CA ILE A 121 7.04 -0.96 0.26
C ILE A 121 8.14 0.09 0.49
N SER A 122 7.80 1.36 0.24
CA SER A 122 8.79 2.44 0.32
C SER A 122 9.35 2.60 1.73
N ARG A 123 10.65 2.91 1.82
CA ARG A 123 11.34 3.17 3.10
C ARG A 123 10.92 4.47 3.77
N THR A 124 10.17 5.33 3.06
CA THR A 124 9.59 6.56 3.65
C THR A 124 8.40 6.26 4.54
N ASN A 125 7.89 5.03 4.54
CA ASN A 125 6.81 4.62 5.44
C ASN A 125 7.31 4.41 6.87
N ARG A 126 6.42 4.59 7.83
CA ARG A 126 6.64 4.24 9.24
C ARG A 126 5.93 2.95 9.60
N ALA A 127 6.39 2.31 10.68
CA ALA A 127 5.76 1.11 11.22
C ALA A 127 4.70 1.48 12.27
N LEU A 128 3.43 1.24 11.96
CA LEU A 128 2.37 1.22 12.98
C LEU A 128 2.29 -0.19 13.56
N CYS A 129 2.48 -0.29 14.87
CA CYS A 129 2.54 -1.56 15.59
C CYS A 129 1.29 -1.76 16.42
N PHE A 130 0.80 -3.00 16.49
CA PHE A 130 -0.30 -3.39 17.36
C PHE A 130 0.16 -4.52 18.29
N LEU A 131 0.14 -4.25 19.59
CA LEU A 131 0.55 -5.17 20.65
C LEU A 131 -0.68 -5.86 21.26
N TYR A 132 -0.63 -7.17 21.43
CA TYR A 132 -1.73 -8.00 21.91
C TYR A 132 -1.24 -9.21 22.71
N SER A 133 -2.16 -9.92 23.37
CA SER A 133 -1.85 -11.10 24.20
C SER A 133 -0.74 -10.83 25.22
N CYS A 134 -0.82 -9.69 25.89
CA CYS A 134 0.20 -9.22 26.85
C CYS A 134 0.20 -9.94 28.20
N ASN A 135 -0.81 -10.77 28.49
CA ASN A 135 -0.91 -11.57 29.73
C ASN A 135 -0.65 -10.75 31.02
N GLY A 136 -1.23 -9.55 31.14
CA GLY A 136 -1.06 -8.68 32.32
C GLY A 136 0.19 -7.79 32.28
N THR A 137 0.95 -7.80 31.18
CA THR A 137 2.11 -6.92 30.95
C THR A 137 1.79 -5.83 29.91
N GLU A 138 0.56 -5.32 29.94
CA GLU A 138 0.12 -4.27 29.01
C GLU A 138 1.06 -3.05 29.09
N PRO A 139 1.44 -2.49 27.93
CA PRO A 139 2.43 -1.41 27.90
C PRO A 139 1.88 -0.16 28.60
N ARG A 140 2.75 0.48 29.38
CA ARG A 140 2.44 1.71 30.14
C ARG A 140 3.41 2.80 29.70
N GLY A 141 2.92 3.76 28.92
CA GLY A 141 3.70 4.89 28.44
C GLY A 141 2.84 5.81 27.57
N PRO A 142 3.11 7.11 27.52
CA PRO A 142 2.34 8.07 26.71
C PRO A 142 2.40 7.79 25.21
N GLU A 143 3.39 7.01 24.75
CA GLU A 143 3.55 6.58 23.36
C GLU A 143 2.61 5.44 22.93
N TYR A 144 2.00 4.73 23.89
CA TYR A 144 1.06 3.65 23.63
C TYR A 144 -0.38 4.14 23.74
N VAL A 145 -1.24 3.65 22.85
CA VAL A 145 -2.67 3.98 22.85
C VAL A 145 -3.49 2.71 22.93
N ASN A 146 -4.47 2.69 23.83
CA ASN A 146 -5.45 1.61 23.87
C ASN A 146 -6.32 1.67 22.60
N ALA A 147 -6.17 0.69 21.73
CA ALA A 147 -6.87 0.56 20.46
C ALA A 147 -7.92 -0.56 20.50
N THR A 148 -8.29 -1.04 21.69
CA THR A 148 -9.21 -2.16 21.91
C THR A 148 -10.54 -1.95 21.22
N SER A 149 -11.06 -0.72 21.16
CA SER A 149 -12.27 -0.33 20.41
C SER A 149 -13.31 -1.46 20.24
N SER A 150 -13.40 -2.08 19.05
CA SER A 150 -14.34 -3.15 18.69
C SER A 150 -13.74 -4.57 18.78
N CYS A 151 -12.50 -4.71 19.24
CA CYS A 151 -11.79 -5.97 19.34
C CYS A 151 -12.27 -6.79 20.54
N GLY A 152 -12.37 -8.11 20.36
CA GLY A 152 -12.74 -9.04 21.44
C GLY A 152 -11.66 -9.24 22.52
N ALA A 153 -10.46 -8.68 22.32
CA ALA A 153 -9.34 -8.77 23.26
C ALA A 153 -8.52 -7.47 23.26
N PRO A 154 -7.81 -7.14 24.37
CA PRO A 154 -7.02 -5.93 24.46
C PRO A 154 -5.94 -5.82 23.37
N ILE A 155 -5.87 -4.65 22.73
CA ILE A 155 -4.85 -4.31 21.74
C ILE A 155 -4.37 -2.88 21.94
N TYR A 156 -3.06 -2.66 21.75
CA TYR A 156 -2.41 -1.38 21.97
C TYR A 156 -1.65 -0.94 20.72
N ALA A 157 -1.92 0.28 20.25
CA ALA A 157 -1.22 0.87 19.13
C ALA A 157 0.07 1.56 19.60
N TYR A 158 1.12 1.45 18.79
CA TYR A 158 2.38 2.16 18.96
C TYR A 158 2.92 2.59 17.59
N LEU A 159 3.36 3.83 17.46
CA LEU A 159 3.88 4.35 16.21
C LEU A 159 5.41 4.34 16.21
N GLY A 160 5.98 3.31 15.61
CA GLY A 160 7.41 3.07 15.55
C GLY A 160 8.14 3.89 14.50
N GLY A 161 9.42 3.54 14.28
CA GLY A 161 10.31 4.18 13.32
C GLY A 161 9.98 3.83 11.87
N ALA A 162 11.00 3.86 11.00
CA ALA A 162 10.86 3.47 9.61
C ALA A 162 10.37 2.01 9.48
N TYR A 163 9.49 1.77 8.51
CA TYR A 163 9.05 0.43 8.18
C TYR A 163 10.15 -0.35 7.45
N SER A 164 10.36 -1.61 7.81
CA SER A 164 11.22 -2.53 7.08
C SER A 164 10.63 -3.93 7.14
N TRP A 165 10.57 -4.58 5.98
CA TRP A 165 10.12 -5.97 5.87
C TRP A 165 11.07 -6.95 6.59
N SER A 166 12.37 -6.71 6.47
CA SER A 166 13.42 -7.61 6.97
C SER A 166 13.82 -7.32 8.41
N LYS A 167 13.58 -6.10 8.89
CA LYS A 167 13.95 -5.66 10.24
C LYS A 167 12.72 -5.12 10.96
N PRO A 168 12.07 -5.91 11.83
CA PRO A 168 10.99 -5.42 12.66
C PRO A 168 11.43 -4.20 13.49
N PRO A 169 10.50 -3.27 13.80
CA PRO A 169 10.81 -2.09 14.59
C PRO A 169 11.24 -2.51 16.02
N GLU A 170 12.28 -1.85 16.53
CA GLU A 170 12.73 -2.05 17.91
C GLU A 170 11.75 -1.34 18.86
N ILE A 171 10.89 -2.11 19.50
CA ILE A 171 9.84 -1.62 20.41
C ILE A 171 9.88 -2.38 21.73
N ALA A 172 9.58 -1.69 22.84
CA ALA A 172 9.51 -2.30 24.15
C ALA A 172 8.18 -3.08 24.31
N THR A 173 8.12 -4.30 23.78
CA THR A 173 6.89 -5.10 23.82
C THR A 173 6.57 -5.71 25.18
N GLY A 174 7.55 -5.77 26.09
CA GLY A 174 7.40 -6.56 27.32
C GLY A 174 7.04 -8.00 26.97
N GLY A 175 5.96 -8.52 27.57
CA GLY A 175 5.43 -9.86 27.29
C GLY A 175 4.41 -9.93 26.14
N CYS A 176 4.13 -8.82 25.45
CA CYS A 176 3.17 -8.79 24.36
C CYS A 176 3.70 -9.43 23.08
N LYS A 177 2.80 -10.05 22.32
CA LYS A 177 2.99 -10.28 20.89
C LYS A 177 2.71 -8.98 20.14
N TYR A 178 3.26 -8.82 18.94
CA TYR A 178 2.94 -7.68 18.11
C TYR A 178 2.97 -8.01 16.62
N SER A 179 2.17 -7.26 15.87
CA SER A 179 2.29 -7.12 14.42
C SER A 179 2.62 -5.67 14.08
N TYR A 180 3.11 -5.44 12.86
CA TYR A 180 3.41 -4.12 12.37
C TYR A 180 3.16 -4.02 10.88
N ILE A 181 2.67 -2.85 10.46
CA ILE A 181 2.23 -2.57 9.10
C ILE A 181 2.77 -1.21 8.66
N PRO A 182 2.98 -1.01 7.35
CA PRO A 182 3.43 0.28 6.85
C PRO A 182 2.28 1.30 6.92
N VAL A 183 2.62 2.53 7.30
CA VAL A 183 1.76 3.71 7.20
C VAL A 183 2.57 4.90 6.64
N LEU A 184 1.92 5.89 6.04
CA LEU A 184 2.59 7.07 5.49
C LEU A 184 3.47 7.78 6.53
N GLY A 185 4.77 7.93 6.24
CA GLY A 185 5.71 8.53 7.20
C GLY A 185 5.80 10.07 7.13
N ARG A 186 5.67 10.65 5.93
CA ARG A 186 5.81 12.11 5.72
C ARG A 186 4.69 12.91 6.38
N GLU A 187 3.48 12.35 6.41
CA GLU A 187 2.31 12.95 7.05
C GLU A 187 2.38 12.86 8.58
N VAL A 188 2.96 11.78 9.11
CA VAL A 188 3.20 11.65 10.54
C VAL A 188 4.14 12.73 11.06
N ALA A 189 5.22 13.02 10.34
CA ALA A 189 6.18 14.05 10.73
C ALA A 189 5.65 15.48 10.52
N ALA A 190 4.90 15.72 9.43
CA ALA A 190 4.40 17.06 9.10
C ALA A 190 3.15 17.47 9.90
N ALA A 191 2.29 16.52 10.29
CA ALA A 191 1.05 16.78 11.01
C ALA A 191 1.10 16.44 12.51
N GLY A 192 2.27 16.04 13.03
CA GLY A 192 2.44 15.66 14.44
C GLY A 192 1.58 14.46 14.85
N MET A 193 1.30 13.54 13.92
CA MET A 193 0.44 12.39 14.21
C MET A 193 1.15 11.43 15.17
N THR A 194 0.37 10.82 16.06
CA THR A 194 0.86 9.84 17.03
C THR A 194 0.14 8.51 16.85
N ALA A 195 0.47 7.53 17.71
CA ALA A 195 -0.26 6.27 17.77
C ALA A 195 -1.77 6.49 18.00
N ALA A 196 -2.20 7.62 18.58
CA ALA A 196 -3.62 7.93 18.77
C ALA A 196 -4.39 8.09 17.46
N ASN A 197 -3.69 8.36 16.36
CA ASN A 197 -4.27 8.51 15.03
C ASN A 197 -4.29 7.20 14.24
N TYR A 198 -4.12 6.04 14.88
CA TYR A 198 -4.00 4.74 14.22
C TYR A 198 -5.08 4.49 13.16
N SER A 199 -6.35 4.79 13.44
CA SER A 199 -7.45 4.60 12.48
C SER A 199 -7.29 5.43 11.21
N ARG A 200 -6.77 6.66 11.33
CA ARG A 200 -6.52 7.54 10.20
C ARG A 200 -5.28 7.09 9.43
N LEU A 201 -4.18 6.81 10.13
CA LEU A 201 -2.92 6.32 9.53
C LEU A 201 -3.14 5.06 8.69
N LEU A 202 -3.98 4.16 9.18
CA LEU A 202 -4.44 2.97 8.49
C LEU A 202 -5.18 3.32 7.18
N LYS A 203 -6.14 4.23 7.24
CA LYS A 203 -6.96 4.64 6.08
C LYS A 203 -6.15 5.40 5.03
N ASP A 204 -5.29 6.31 5.47
CA ASP A 204 -4.41 7.11 4.63
C ASP A 204 -3.40 6.20 3.86
N GLY A 205 -3.10 5.02 4.42
CA GLY A 205 -2.39 3.95 3.71
C GLY A 205 -0.87 4.07 3.81
N PHE A 206 -0.18 3.62 2.77
CA PHE A 206 1.28 3.61 2.68
C PHE A 206 1.76 3.72 1.23
N VAL A 207 3.03 4.10 1.04
CA VAL A 207 3.65 4.26 -0.28
C VAL A 207 4.23 2.92 -0.78
N LEU A 208 3.95 2.59 -2.04
CA LEU A 208 4.59 1.55 -2.83
C LEU A 208 5.36 2.18 -3.99
N GLU A 209 6.47 1.58 -4.39
CA GLU A 209 7.37 2.01 -5.48
C GLU A 209 7.90 0.81 -6.28
#